data_AF-A0A9Q8L5Z7-F1
#
_entry.id   AF-A0A9Q8L5Z7-F1
#
_cell.length_a   1.000
_cell.length_b   1.000
_cell.length_c   1.000
_cell.angle_alpha   90.00
_cell.angle_beta   90.00
_cell.angle_gamma   90.00
#
_symmetry.space_group_name_H-M   'P 1'
#
loop_
_entity.id
_entity.type
_entity.pdbx_description
1 polymer ?
#
loop_
_entity_poly.entity_id
_entity_poly.type
_entity_poly.pdbx_seq_one_letter_code
_entity_poly.pdbx_strand_id
1 'polypeptide(L)'
;MWPNVEHLALATNIPGQVLVDLLRQHAAISKSLELSDMLVHHVDSAIEQIPRVDRLACVYIECLWTDAGQGSSIDFIYIFPRGTYCDDSYERAVKARLLAQPKACPLIEWDGSLGNVDDWTDDEQERVYASEEKR
;
A
#
# COMPACT_ATOMS: atom_id res chain seq x y z
N MET A 1 -6.19 -24.16 2.70
CA MET A 1 -5.22 -23.87 3.78
C MET A 1 -3.86 -24.37 3.33
N TRP A 2 -2.86 -23.48 3.25
CA TRP A 2 -1.48 -23.84 2.90
C TRP A 2 -0.64 -24.05 4.18
N PRO A 3 -0.25 -25.29 4.50
CA PRO A 3 0.19 -25.63 5.87
C PRO A 3 1.60 -25.17 6.27
N ASN A 4 2.37 -24.45 5.44
CA ASN A 4 3.76 -24.06 5.75
C ASN A 4 4.17 -22.71 5.14
N VAL A 5 3.25 -21.76 5.04
CA VAL A 5 3.57 -20.44 4.47
C VAL A 5 4.20 -19.57 5.56
N GLU A 6 5.53 -19.49 5.57
CA GLU A 6 6.26 -18.56 6.44
C GLU A 6 6.43 -17.17 5.81
N HIS A 7 6.40 -17.09 4.49
CA HIS A 7 6.55 -15.86 3.73
C HIS A 7 5.41 -15.75 2.72
N LEU A 8 4.64 -14.69 2.84
CA LEU A 8 3.52 -14.36 1.97
C LEU A 8 3.89 -13.16 1.12
N ALA A 9 4.11 -13.39 -0.18
CA ALA A 9 4.31 -12.36 -1.18
C ALA A 9 3.08 -12.24 -2.07
N LEU A 10 2.54 -11.04 -2.21
CA LEU A 10 1.37 -10.74 -3.03
C LEU A 10 1.69 -9.60 -3.99
N ALA A 11 1.31 -9.80 -5.26
CA ALA A 11 1.39 -8.80 -6.32
C ALA A 11 0.11 -8.81 -7.17
N THR A 12 -1.04 -8.75 -6.48
CA THR A 12 -2.36 -8.77 -7.12
C THR A 12 -3.31 -7.87 -6.35
N ASN A 13 -4.19 -7.19 -7.07
CA ASN A 13 -5.17 -6.29 -6.47
C ASN A 13 -6.15 -7.06 -5.59
N ILE A 14 -6.35 -6.62 -4.34
CA ILE A 14 -7.25 -7.27 -3.38
C ILE A 14 -7.92 -6.25 -2.47
N PRO A 15 -9.13 -6.55 -1.95
CA PRO A 15 -9.67 -5.80 -0.83
C PRO A 15 -8.81 -5.95 0.41
N GLY A 16 -8.63 -4.87 1.18
CA GLY A 16 -7.89 -4.89 2.44
C GLY A 16 -8.43 -5.91 3.45
N GLN A 17 -9.76 -6.12 3.46
CA GLN A 17 -10.37 -7.16 4.30
C GLN A 17 -9.91 -8.57 3.92
N VAL A 18 -9.75 -8.86 2.62
CA VAL A 18 -9.27 -10.16 2.14
C VAL A 18 -7.82 -10.39 2.56
N LEU A 19 -6.98 -9.35 2.50
CA LEU A 19 -5.60 -9.40 3.01
C LEU A 19 -5.57 -9.74 4.51
N VAL A 20 -6.38 -9.05 5.30
CA VAL A 20 -6.48 -9.28 6.76
C VAL A 20 -6.95 -10.70 7.06
N ASP A 21 -7.97 -11.19 6.35
CA ASP A 21 -8.50 -12.53 6.55
C ASP A 21 -7.50 -13.62 6.16
N LEU A 22 -6.72 -13.40 5.10
CA LEU A 22 -5.68 -14.30 4.67
C LEU A 22 -4.54 -14.36 5.70
N LEU A 23 -4.09 -13.21 6.21
CA LEU A 23 -3.10 -13.17 7.30
C LEU A 23 -3.63 -13.85 8.58
N ARG A 24 -4.89 -13.62 8.96
CA ARG A 24 -5.51 -14.27 10.12
C ARG A 24 -5.51 -15.80 9.99
N GLN A 25 -5.77 -16.33 8.81
CA GLN A 25 -5.75 -17.78 8.55
C GLN A 25 -4.34 -18.38 8.66
N HIS A 26 -3.30 -17.56 8.48
CA HIS A 26 -1.89 -17.98 8.43
C HIS A 26 -1.05 -17.45 9.60
N ALA A 27 -1.66 -16.74 10.57
CA ALA A 27 -0.96 -16.02 11.64
C ALA A 27 -0.09 -16.88 12.56
N ALA A 28 -0.36 -18.20 12.63
CA ALA A 28 0.47 -19.12 13.41
C ALA A 28 1.82 -19.45 12.75
N ILE A 29 1.95 -19.19 11.44
CA ILE A 29 3.07 -19.69 10.61
C ILE A 29 3.75 -18.55 9.84
N SER A 30 2.95 -17.57 9.39
CA SER A 30 3.43 -16.39 8.68
C SER A 30 4.38 -15.58 9.55
N LYS A 31 5.57 -15.33 9.02
CA LYS A 31 6.61 -14.48 9.65
C LYS A 31 6.89 -13.24 8.81
N SER A 32 6.63 -13.31 7.51
CA SER A 32 6.99 -12.26 6.56
C SER A 32 5.83 -11.95 5.62
N LEU A 33 5.56 -10.66 5.46
CA LEU A 33 4.62 -10.14 4.47
C LEU A 33 5.37 -9.30 3.45
N GLU A 34 5.11 -9.56 2.18
CA GLU A 34 5.56 -8.77 1.04
C GLU A 34 4.35 -8.38 0.19
N LEU A 35 4.18 -7.07 -0.04
CA LEU A 35 3.17 -6.51 -0.94
C LEU A 35 3.90 -5.66 -1.99
N SER A 36 3.78 -6.03 -3.26
CA SER A 36 4.43 -5.31 -4.34
C SER A 36 3.49 -5.12 -5.52
N ASP A 37 3.60 -3.99 -6.21
CA ASP A 37 2.91 -3.71 -7.48
C ASP A 37 1.39 -4.00 -7.43
N MET A 38 0.69 -3.51 -6.41
CA MET A 38 -0.72 -3.85 -6.20
C MET A 38 -1.59 -2.73 -5.61
N LEU A 39 -2.86 -2.74 -5.97
CA LEU A 39 -3.92 -1.95 -5.36
C LEU A 39 -4.55 -2.72 -4.18
N VAL A 40 -4.56 -2.10 -3.01
CA VAL A 40 -5.28 -2.60 -1.84
C VAL A 40 -6.41 -1.65 -1.49
N HIS A 41 -7.65 -2.10 -1.67
CA HIS A 41 -8.81 -1.28 -1.31
C HIS A 41 -8.91 -1.11 0.21
N HIS A 42 -9.23 0.09 0.69
CA HIS A 42 -9.31 0.39 2.14
C HIS A 42 -8.06 -0.05 2.92
N VAL A 43 -6.88 0.27 2.39
CA VAL A 43 -5.59 -0.13 2.97
C VAL A 43 -5.36 0.44 4.38
N ASP A 44 -5.95 1.59 4.69
CA ASP A 44 -5.92 2.24 6.00
C ASP A 44 -6.49 1.30 7.08
N SER A 45 -7.66 0.72 6.80
CA SER A 45 -8.27 -0.28 7.66
C SER A 45 -7.42 -1.54 7.75
N ALA A 46 -6.81 -1.97 6.63
CA ALA A 46 -5.95 -3.14 6.61
C ALA A 46 -4.71 -2.94 7.51
N ILE A 47 -4.00 -1.81 7.37
CA ILE A 47 -2.82 -1.46 8.17
C ILE A 47 -3.16 -1.38 9.66
N GLU A 48 -4.36 -0.89 10.02
CA GLU A 48 -4.80 -0.87 11.41
C GLU A 48 -5.05 -2.28 11.98
N GLN A 49 -5.63 -3.16 11.17
CA GLN A 49 -6.08 -4.49 11.57
C GLN A 49 -4.98 -5.55 11.57
N ILE A 50 -4.03 -5.51 10.63
CA ILE A 50 -2.96 -6.51 10.48
C ILE A 50 -2.24 -6.82 11.82
N PRO A 51 -1.81 -5.82 12.61
CA PRO A 51 -1.13 -6.06 13.89
C PRO A 51 -2.00 -6.73 14.97
N ARG A 52 -3.32 -6.79 14.77
CA ARG A 52 -4.27 -7.46 15.68
C ARG A 52 -4.47 -8.93 15.33
N VAL A 53 -4.21 -9.30 14.07
CA VAL A 53 -4.47 -10.66 13.57
C VAL A 53 -3.19 -11.46 13.36
N ASP A 54 -2.04 -10.82 13.21
CA ASP A 54 -0.77 -11.48 12.96
C ASP A 54 0.40 -10.77 13.68
N ARG A 55 1.49 -11.50 13.95
CA ARG A 55 2.72 -11.02 14.56
C ARG A 55 3.88 -11.23 13.58
N LEU A 56 3.90 -10.40 12.54
CA LEU A 56 4.92 -10.40 11.52
C LEU A 56 6.29 -10.03 12.11
N ALA A 57 7.33 -10.75 11.70
CA ALA A 57 8.73 -10.45 11.99
C ALA A 57 9.37 -9.58 10.90
N CYS A 58 8.89 -9.70 9.66
CA CYS A 58 9.36 -8.93 8.52
C CYS A 58 8.19 -8.39 7.69
N VAL A 59 8.32 -7.16 7.19
CA VAL A 59 7.38 -6.53 6.27
C VAL A 59 8.17 -5.82 5.19
N TYR A 60 7.80 -6.10 3.94
CA TYR A 60 8.16 -5.35 2.76
C TYR A 60 6.89 -4.89 2.05
N ILE A 61 6.89 -3.63 1.62
CA ILE A 61 5.79 -3.03 0.87
C ILE A 61 6.48 -2.10 -0.12
N GLU A 62 6.15 -2.19 -1.39
CA GLU A 62 6.62 -1.35 -2.49
C GLU A 62 5.51 -1.23 -3.52
N CYS A 63 5.48 -0.14 -4.27
CA CYS A 63 4.51 0.08 -5.35
C CYS A 63 3.07 -0.26 -4.93
N LEU A 64 2.57 0.40 -3.87
CA LEU A 64 1.24 0.13 -3.34
C LEU A 64 0.30 1.31 -3.55
N TRP A 65 -0.89 1.01 -4.07
CA TRP A 65 -1.98 1.97 -4.27
C TRP A 65 -3.19 1.65 -3.37
N THR A 66 -4.06 2.63 -3.12
CA THR A 66 -5.41 2.44 -2.54
C THR A 66 -6.42 3.35 -3.24
N ASP A 67 -7.71 3.12 -2.99
CA ASP A 67 -8.78 4.02 -3.42
C ASP A 67 -8.54 5.44 -2.92
N ALA A 68 -8.79 6.42 -3.80
CA ALA A 68 -8.88 7.79 -3.39
C ALA A 68 -10.12 8.03 -2.51
N GLY A 69 -10.08 9.07 -1.67
CA GLY A 69 -11.21 9.45 -0.83
C GLY A 69 -12.43 9.88 -1.64
N GLN A 70 -13.62 9.77 -1.04
CA GLN A 70 -14.86 10.24 -1.67
C GLN A 70 -14.76 11.73 -2.02
N GLY A 71 -15.04 12.06 -3.28
CA GLY A 71 -14.96 13.43 -3.82
C GLY A 71 -13.60 13.81 -4.41
N SER A 72 -12.67 12.87 -4.53
CA SER A 72 -11.43 13.07 -5.28
C SER A 72 -11.65 13.08 -6.80
N SER A 73 -10.82 13.84 -7.53
CA SER A 73 -10.73 13.87 -8.99
C SER A 73 -10.06 12.61 -9.58
N ILE A 74 -9.34 11.86 -8.74
CA ILE A 74 -8.59 10.65 -9.12
C ILE A 74 -9.22 9.42 -8.46
N ASP A 75 -9.09 8.26 -9.11
CA ASP A 75 -9.65 7.00 -8.59
C ASP A 75 -8.74 6.34 -7.54
N PHE A 76 -7.42 6.48 -7.69
CA PHE A 76 -6.44 5.78 -6.86
C PHE A 76 -5.30 6.70 -6.43
N ILE A 77 -4.81 6.47 -5.21
CA ILE A 77 -3.69 7.19 -4.62
C ILE A 77 -2.50 6.26 -4.42
N TYR A 78 -1.30 6.79 -4.65
CA TYR A 78 -0.05 6.06 -4.47
C TYR A 78 0.51 6.31 -3.06
N ILE A 79 0.88 5.23 -2.36
CA ILE A 79 1.15 5.29 -0.91
C ILE A 79 2.58 4.88 -0.58
N PHE A 80 3.12 3.89 -1.30
CA PHE A 80 4.48 3.38 -1.10
C PHE A 80 5.25 3.41 -2.40
N PRO A 81 5.75 4.59 -2.84
CA PRO A 81 6.39 4.72 -4.13
C PRO A 81 7.74 4.04 -4.25
N ARG A 82 8.47 3.94 -3.14
CA ARG A 82 9.88 3.50 -3.11
C ARG A 82 10.10 2.33 -2.16
N GLY A 83 9.07 2.04 -1.37
CA GLY A 83 8.95 0.86 -0.56
C GLY A 83 9.69 0.92 0.77
N THR A 84 9.19 0.20 1.75
CA THR A 84 9.51 0.33 3.19
C THR A 84 10.96 -0.01 3.63
N TYR A 85 11.88 -0.14 2.68
CA TYR A 85 13.33 -0.07 2.91
C TYR A 85 13.91 1.35 2.74
N CYS A 86 13.13 2.30 2.22
CA CYS A 86 13.56 3.69 2.10
C CYS A 86 13.71 4.35 3.48
N ASP A 87 14.59 5.35 3.57
CA ASP A 87 14.81 6.16 4.79
C ASP A 87 13.65 7.15 5.07
N ASP A 88 12.60 7.09 4.26
CA ASP A 88 11.41 7.91 4.40
C ASP A 88 10.74 7.72 5.78
N SER A 89 10.31 8.82 6.38
CA SER A 89 9.77 8.81 7.75
C SER A 89 8.37 8.20 7.83
N TYR A 90 7.56 8.41 6.80
CA TYR A 90 6.21 7.87 6.68
C TYR A 90 6.27 6.36 6.48
N GLU A 91 7.10 5.90 5.54
CA GLU A 91 7.18 4.46 5.24
C GLU A 91 7.71 3.66 6.44
N ARG A 92 8.69 4.21 7.17
CA ARG A 92 9.18 3.62 8.44
C ARG A 92 8.11 3.58 9.53
N ALA A 93 7.23 4.58 9.60
CA ALA A 93 6.14 4.60 10.56
C ALA A 93 5.11 3.50 10.26
N VAL A 94 4.74 3.32 8.99
CA VAL A 94 3.78 2.26 8.59
C VAL A 94 4.38 0.88 8.82
N LYS A 95 5.65 0.67 8.44
CA LYS A 95 6.36 -0.58 8.72
C LYS A 95 6.38 -0.90 10.20
N ALA A 96 6.71 0.08 11.04
CA ALA A 96 6.70 -0.10 12.49
C ALA A 96 5.30 -0.45 13.02
N ARG A 97 4.26 0.17 12.48
CA ARG A 97 2.86 -0.14 12.83
C ARG A 97 2.50 -1.58 12.48
N LEU A 98 2.81 -2.04 11.27
CA LEU A 98 2.55 -3.40 10.78
C LEU A 98 3.31 -4.47 11.58
N LEU A 99 4.53 -4.15 12.02
CA LEU A 99 5.33 -4.97 12.94
C LEU A 99 4.88 -4.88 14.40
N ALA A 100 3.71 -4.28 14.68
CA ALA A 100 3.15 -4.09 16.00
C ALA A 100 4.09 -3.40 17.02
N GLN A 101 4.98 -2.54 16.54
CA GLN A 101 5.86 -1.75 17.40
C GLN A 101 5.06 -0.61 18.06
N PRO A 102 5.45 -0.15 19.27
CA PRO A 102 4.75 0.91 20.00
C PRO A 102 5.03 2.29 19.41
N LYS A 103 4.64 2.50 18.14
CA LYS A 103 4.61 3.80 17.48
C LYS A 103 3.16 4.17 17.18
N ALA A 104 2.89 5.48 17.12
CA ALA A 104 1.59 5.97 16.68
C ALA A 104 1.27 5.42 15.28
N CYS A 105 0.00 5.10 15.04
CA CYS A 105 -0.44 4.76 13.69
C CYS A 105 -0.26 6.02 12.84
N PRO A 106 0.60 6.00 11.79
CA PRO A 106 0.68 7.14 10.89
C PRO A 106 -0.68 7.31 10.21
N LEU A 107 -1.07 8.56 9.98
CA LEU A 107 -2.18 8.84 9.09
C LEU A 107 -1.77 8.36 7.70
N ILE A 108 -2.58 7.52 7.06
CA ILE A 108 -2.32 7.10 5.68
C ILE A 108 -2.66 8.30 4.80
N GLU A 109 -1.63 9.04 4.42
CA GLU A 109 -1.70 10.20 3.55
C GLU A 109 -1.13 9.85 2.18
N TRP A 110 -1.65 10.52 1.14
CA TRP A 110 -1.19 10.38 -0.22
C TRP A 110 0.29 10.78 -0.34
N ASP A 111 1.06 10.02 -1.15
CA ASP A 111 2.48 10.19 -1.39
C ASP A 111 3.34 10.36 -0.12
N GLY A 112 3.04 9.58 0.92
CA GLY A 112 3.78 9.64 2.18
C GLY A 112 3.82 11.05 2.79
N SER A 113 2.70 11.79 2.72
CA SER A 113 2.53 13.16 3.22
C SER A 113 3.31 14.26 2.47
N LEU A 114 3.74 14.01 1.21
CA LEU A 114 4.47 14.98 0.39
C LEU A 114 3.61 16.02 -0.35
N GLY A 115 2.28 15.88 -0.32
CA GLY A 115 1.32 16.95 -0.60
C GLY A 115 1.63 17.91 -1.76
N ASN A 116 1.33 17.51 -3.00
CA ASN A 116 0.40 18.22 -3.90
C ASN A 116 0.23 17.36 -5.15
N VAL A 117 -0.98 16.90 -5.43
CA VAL A 117 -1.30 16.43 -6.78
C VAL A 117 -1.48 17.77 -7.49
N ASP A 118 -0.50 18.20 -8.27
CA ASP A 118 -0.93 18.89 -9.49
C ASP A 118 -1.75 17.81 -10.17
N ASP A 119 -3.10 17.98 -10.12
CA ASP A 119 -4.02 17.25 -10.99
C ASP A 119 -3.26 17.19 -12.32
N TRP A 120 -2.96 15.99 -12.79
CA TRP A 120 -2.58 15.82 -14.18
C TRP A 120 -3.87 16.17 -14.92
N THR A 121 -4.15 17.47 -15.06
CA THR A 121 -5.26 17.94 -15.86
C THR A 121 -5.03 17.33 -17.23
N ASP A 122 -6.11 16.88 -17.85
CA ASP A 122 -6.10 16.18 -19.14
C ASP A 122 -5.32 16.93 -20.26
N ASP A 123 -4.88 18.17 -20.00
CA ASP A 123 -3.99 18.99 -20.82
C ASP A 123 -2.61 18.37 -21.10
N GLU A 124 -2.07 17.49 -20.24
CA GLU A 124 -0.80 16.81 -20.53
C GLU A 124 -0.98 15.61 -21.47
N GLN A 125 -2.17 15.00 -21.47
CA GLN A 125 -2.50 13.91 -22.39
C GLN A 125 -2.73 14.45 -23.82
N GLU A 126 -3.34 15.64 -23.98
CA GLU A 126 -3.47 16.30 -25.29
C GLU A 126 -2.12 16.66 -25.94
N ARG A 127 -1.08 17.00 -25.15
CA ARG A 127 0.24 17.34 -25.72
C ARG A 127 0.99 16.15 -26.31
N VAL A 128 0.80 14.96 -25.75
CA VAL A 128 1.43 13.74 -26.27
C VAL A 128 0.78 13.34 -27.59
N TYR A 129 -0.56 13.32 -27.67
CA TYR A 129 -1.27 12.97 -28.91
C TYR A 129 -1.17 14.02 -30.02
N ALA A 130 -1.10 15.32 -29.68
CA ALA A 130 -0.89 16.37 -30.69
C ALA A 130 0.53 16.35 -31.32
N SER A 131 1.50 15.70 -30.67
CA SER A 131 2.87 15.56 -31.18
C SER A 131 3.05 14.38 -32.13
N GLU A 132 2.17 13.38 -32.08
CA GLU A 132 2.22 12.19 -32.94
C GLU A 132 1.47 12.37 -34.28
N GLU A 133 0.51 13.29 -34.38
CA GLU A 133 -0.19 13.61 -35.65
C GLU A 133 0.61 14.50 -36.62
N LYS A 134 1.86 14.89 -36.28
CA LYS A 134 2.74 15.70 -37.14
C LYS A 134 3.91 14.94 -37.76
N ARG A 135 3.77 13.63 -38.02
CA ARG A 135 4.75 12.85 -38.78
C ARG A 135 4.21 12.33 -40.11
#